data_AF-A0A192H1H6-F1
#
_entry.id   AF-A0A192H1H6-F1
#
_cell.length_a   1.000
_cell.length_b   1.000
_cell.length_c   1.000
_cell.angle_alpha   90.00
_cell.angle_beta   90.00
_cell.angle_gamma   90.00
#
_symmetry.space_group_name_H-M   'P 1'
#
loop_
_entity.id
_entity.type
_entity.pdbx_description
1 polymer ?
#
loop_
_entity_poly.entity_id
_entity_poly.type
_entity_poly.pdbx_seq_one_letter_code
_entity_poly.pdbx_strand_id
1 'polypeptide(L)'
;MNEKDKQRYKAAFNLLQDHNRLIHGALRHCGVPQSWQDYSDLFNECRLTFVDTYCEFVEKYPAKDETDCLNYIYTALIWMIYKVLRRNRVESYYITQDQSVLVDESKSFDLRVTITSADVFEEVHVEDVYRDLFSRCDSAEKQFIVLRCLEDQPIKVITERLGCSKRHVYRLRDRVALKVLRVVGGKK
;
A
#
# COMPACT_ATOMS: atom_id res chain seq x y z
N MET A 1 -22.26 -25.15 -6.19
CA MET A 1 -22.64 -23.95 -5.39
C MET A 1 -23.92 -24.25 -4.66
N ASN A 2 -23.91 -24.19 -3.34
CA ASN A 2 -25.07 -24.53 -2.50
C ASN A 2 -26.14 -23.43 -2.61
N GLU A 3 -27.40 -23.75 -2.30
CA GLU A 3 -28.50 -22.77 -2.39
C GLU A 3 -28.32 -21.63 -1.37
N LYS A 4 -27.74 -21.94 -0.20
CA LYS A 4 -27.34 -20.95 0.79
C LYS A 4 -26.27 -19.98 0.27
N ASP A 5 -25.32 -20.48 -0.51
CA ASP A 5 -24.25 -19.65 -1.08
C ASP A 5 -24.84 -18.67 -2.11
N LYS A 6 -25.73 -19.14 -2.99
CA LYS A 6 -26.44 -18.27 -3.94
C LYS A 6 -27.18 -17.13 -3.25
N GLN A 7 -27.85 -17.42 -2.14
CA GLN A 7 -28.55 -16.39 -1.36
C GLN A 7 -27.60 -15.36 -0.76
N ARG A 8 -26.44 -15.80 -0.25
CA ARG A 8 -25.41 -14.89 0.28
C ARG A 8 -24.82 -14.00 -0.80
N TYR A 9 -24.43 -14.56 -1.95
CA TYR A 9 -23.94 -13.77 -3.09
C TYR A 9 -24.98 -12.75 -3.56
N LYS A 10 -26.26 -13.15 -3.64
CA LYS A 10 -27.34 -12.22 -3.99
C LYS A 10 -27.46 -11.07 -2.98
N ALA A 11 -27.41 -11.37 -1.69
CA ALA A 11 -27.43 -10.34 -0.64
C ALA A 11 -26.21 -9.41 -0.73
N ALA A 12 -25.02 -9.97 -0.97
CA ALA A 12 -23.79 -9.21 -1.16
C ALA A 12 -23.88 -8.23 -2.34
N PHE A 13 -24.40 -8.69 -3.49
CA PHE A 13 -24.58 -7.85 -4.67
C PHE A 13 -25.62 -6.74 -4.46
N ASN A 14 -26.70 -7.01 -3.71
CA ASN A 14 -27.66 -5.98 -3.32
C ASN A 14 -27.00 -4.91 -2.44
N LEU A 15 -26.26 -5.32 -1.41
CA LEU A 15 -25.54 -4.40 -0.52
C LEU A 15 -24.51 -3.58 -1.29
N LEU A 16 -23.78 -4.20 -2.22
CA LEU A 16 -22.83 -3.51 -3.09
C LEU A 16 -23.52 -2.44 -3.95
N GLN A 17 -24.73 -2.70 -4.46
CA GLN A 17 -25.46 -1.74 -5.27
C GLN A 17 -25.81 -0.47 -4.47
N ASP A 18 -26.22 -0.65 -3.21
CA ASP A 18 -26.55 0.46 -2.30
C ASP A 18 -25.30 1.22 -1.85
N HIS A 19 -24.17 0.52 -1.69
CA HIS A 19 -22.92 1.06 -1.15
C HIS A 19 -21.80 1.20 -2.18
N ASN A 20 -22.12 1.32 -3.47
CA ASN A 20 -21.11 1.39 -4.53
C ASN A 20 -20.12 2.58 -4.37
N ARG A 21 -20.58 3.65 -3.73
CA ARG A 21 -19.76 4.82 -3.38
C ARG A 21 -18.59 4.48 -2.43
N LEU A 22 -18.71 3.41 -1.65
CA LEU A 22 -17.68 2.94 -0.73
C LEU A 22 -16.41 2.52 -1.48
N ILE A 23 -16.55 1.88 -2.65
CA ILE A 23 -15.43 1.52 -3.53
C ILE A 23 -14.73 2.77 -4.07
N HIS A 24 -15.49 3.75 -4.56
CA HIS A 24 -14.91 5.02 -5.00
C HIS A 24 -14.19 5.75 -3.87
N GLY A 25 -14.73 5.68 -2.65
CA GLY A 25 -14.08 6.19 -1.45
C GLY A 25 -12.76 5.49 -1.14
N ALA A 26 -12.71 4.16 -1.23
CA ALA A 26 -11.50 3.37 -1.00
C ALA A 26 -10.42 3.67 -2.06
N LEU A 27 -10.79 3.68 -3.34
CA LEU A 27 -9.86 4.02 -4.43
C LEU A 27 -9.28 5.43 -4.27
N ARG A 28 -10.13 6.41 -3.94
CA ARG A 28 -9.69 7.79 -3.69
C ARG A 28 -8.77 7.87 -2.47
N HIS A 29 -9.06 7.13 -1.41
CA HIS A 29 -8.23 7.06 -0.20
C HIS A 29 -6.82 6.57 -0.54
N CYS A 30 -6.72 5.52 -1.37
CA CYS A 30 -5.44 4.99 -1.87
C CYS A 30 -4.77 5.85 -2.96
N GLY A 31 -5.35 7.02 -3.31
CA GLY A 31 -4.78 7.94 -4.27
C GLY A 31 -4.94 7.51 -5.74
N VAL A 32 -5.92 6.65 -6.05
CA VAL A 32 -6.21 6.19 -7.41
C VAL A 32 -7.22 7.14 -8.08
N PRO A 33 -6.83 7.94 -9.08
CA PRO A 33 -7.76 8.81 -9.79
C PRO A 33 -8.58 8.02 -10.82
N GLN A 34 -9.79 8.49 -11.15
CA GLN A 34 -10.62 7.90 -12.21
C GLN A 34 -9.99 7.96 -13.60
N SER A 35 -9.05 8.88 -13.82
CA SER A 35 -8.29 8.99 -15.06
C SER A 35 -7.17 7.95 -15.20
N TRP A 36 -6.94 7.11 -14.19
CA TRP A 36 -5.95 6.05 -14.27
C TRP A 36 -6.40 5.00 -15.29
N GLN A 37 -5.49 4.55 -16.15
CA GLN A 37 -5.80 3.67 -17.27
C GLN A 37 -6.50 2.38 -16.82
N ASP A 38 -6.07 1.81 -15.69
CA ASP A 38 -6.59 0.54 -15.17
C ASP A 38 -7.69 0.73 -14.12
N TYR A 39 -8.28 1.94 -14.05
CA TYR A 39 -9.29 2.26 -13.04
C TYR A 39 -10.50 1.32 -13.11
N SER A 40 -11.01 1.07 -14.31
CA SER A 40 -12.18 0.22 -14.53
C SER A 40 -11.94 -1.21 -14.04
N ASP A 41 -10.74 -1.74 -14.28
CA ASP A 41 -10.38 -3.11 -13.90
C ASP A 41 -10.21 -3.21 -12.39
N LEU A 42 -9.46 -2.30 -11.78
CA LEU A 42 -9.31 -2.26 -10.32
C LEU A 42 -10.65 -2.01 -9.62
N PHE A 43 -11.54 -1.21 -10.22
CA PHE A 43 -12.90 -1.01 -9.70
C PHE A 43 -13.71 -2.31 -9.71
N ASN A 44 -13.62 -3.10 -10.78
CA ASN A 44 -14.29 -4.41 -10.84
C ASN A 44 -13.66 -5.42 -9.86
N GLU A 45 -12.34 -5.43 -9.68
CA GLU A 45 -11.69 -6.23 -8.63
C GLU A 45 -12.17 -5.83 -7.22
N CYS A 46 -12.37 -4.54 -6.97
CA CYS A 46 -12.96 -4.07 -5.72
C CYS A 46 -14.37 -4.61 -5.53
N ARG A 47 -15.19 -4.68 -6.59
CA ARG A 47 -16.55 -5.24 -6.50
C ARG A 47 -16.54 -6.72 -6.15
N LEU A 48 -15.61 -7.50 -6.72
CA LEU A 48 -15.45 -8.92 -6.38
C LEU A 48 -14.99 -9.07 -4.93
N THR A 49 -13.97 -8.31 -4.54
CA THR A 49 -13.44 -8.31 -3.17
C THR A 49 -14.52 -7.95 -2.15
N PHE A 50 -15.37 -6.96 -2.46
CA PHE A 50 -16.51 -6.60 -1.61
C PHE A 50 -17.43 -7.80 -1.36
N VAL A 51 -17.82 -8.48 -2.45
CA VAL A 51 -18.77 -9.59 -2.41
C VAL A 51 -18.19 -10.78 -1.64
N ASP A 52 -16.95 -11.14 -1.92
CA ASP A 52 -16.27 -12.25 -1.25
C ASP A 52 -16.09 -11.95 0.25
N THR A 53 -15.65 -10.73 0.58
CA THR A 53 -15.45 -10.29 1.96
C THR A 53 -16.76 -10.25 2.74
N TYR A 54 -17.88 -9.86 2.10
CA TYR A 54 -19.20 -9.93 2.71
C TYR A 54 -19.57 -11.38 3.04
N CYS A 55 -19.40 -12.31 2.09
CA CYS A 55 -19.71 -13.72 2.28
C CYS A 55 -18.90 -14.33 3.44
N GLU A 56 -17.61 -14.02 3.52
CA GLU A 56 -16.76 -14.42 4.64
C GLU A 56 -17.21 -13.81 5.97
N PHE A 57 -17.58 -12.52 5.97
CA PHE A 57 -18.01 -11.81 7.17
C PHE A 57 -19.28 -12.42 7.77
N VAL A 58 -20.30 -12.68 6.96
CA VAL A 58 -21.58 -13.23 7.46
C VAL A 58 -21.44 -14.66 7.98
N GLU A 59 -20.46 -15.42 7.51
CA GLU A 59 -20.13 -16.73 8.06
C GLU A 59 -19.41 -16.64 9.39
N LYS A 60 -18.42 -15.73 9.48
CA LYS A 60 -17.53 -15.62 10.62
C LYS A 60 -18.16 -14.82 11.79
N TYR A 61 -19.05 -13.89 11.48
CA TYR A 61 -19.60 -12.93 12.44
C TYR A 61 -21.12 -12.72 12.28
N PRO A 62 -21.95 -13.77 12.44
CA PRO A 62 -23.40 -13.68 12.17
C PRO A 62 -24.20 -12.75 13.10
N ALA A 63 -23.64 -12.38 14.26
CA ALA A 63 -24.28 -11.50 15.24
C ALA A 63 -23.93 -10.00 15.06
N LYS A 64 -23.11 -9.67 14.05
CA LYS A 64 -22.63 -8.32 13.80
C LYS A 64 -23.57 -7.58 12.83
N ASP A 65 -23.63 -6.27 12.98
CA ASP A 65 -24.51 -5.43 12.16
C ASP A 65 -23.88 -5.07 10.81
N GLU A 66 -24.67 -4.40 9.97
CA GLU A 66 -24.24 -3.95 8.64
C GLU A 66 -23.07 -2.95 8.72
N THR A 67 -23.02 -2.10 9.74
CA THR A 67 -21.95 -1.08 9.88
C THR A 67 -20.60 -1.75 10.12
N ASP A 68 -20.56 -2.74 11.02
CA ASP A 68 -19.37 -3.56 11.27
C ASP A 68 -18.94 -4.30 9.99
N CYS A 69 -19.91 -4.80 9.21
CA CYS A 69 -19.65 -5.44 7.92
C CYS A 69 -19.01 -4.47 6.91
N LEU A 70 -19.57 -3.28 6.73
CA LEU A 70 -19.06 -2.28 5.79
C LEU A 70 -17.66 -1.79 6.19
N ASN A 71 -17.38 -1.63 7.49
CA ASN A 71 -16.05 -1.28 7.98
C ASN A 71 -15.02 -2.38 7.68
N TYR A 72 -15.41 -3.65 7.87
CA TYR A 72 -14.58 -4.81 7.55
C TYR A 72 -14.28 -4.88 6.04
N ILE A 73 -15.31 -4.71 5.20
CA ILE A 73 -15.17 -4.65 3.75
C ILE A 73 -14.28 -3.49 3.32
N TYR A 74 -14.48 -2.28 3.86
CA TYR A 74 -13.67 -1.12 3.52
C TYR A 74 -12.18 -1.35 3.81
N THR A 75 -11.89 -2.01 4.94
CA THR A 75 -10.52 -2.40 5.29
C THR A 75 -9.95 -3.37 4.27
N ALA A 76 -10.69 -4.43 3.91
CA ALA A 76 -10.24 -5.41 2.91
C ALA A 76 -9.96 -4.75 1.54
N LEU A 77 -10.80 -3.81 1.11
CA LEU A 77 -10.61 -3.06 -0.13
C LEU A 77 -9.31 -2.26 -0.13
N ILE A 78 -9.01 -1.51 0.93
CA ILE A 78 -7.76 -0.74 1.04
C ILE A 78 -6.54 -1.66 0.88
N TRP A 79 -6.57 -2.81 1.57
CA TRP A 79 -5.46 -3.77 1.54
C TRP A 79 -5.28 -4.38 0.15
N MET A 80 -6.37 -4.76 -0.50
CA MET A 80 -6.35 -5.27 -1.86
C MET A 80 -5.80 -4.21 -2.84
N ILE A 81 -6.28 -2.97 -2.77
CA ILE A 81 -5.81 -1.89 -3.63
C ILE A 81 -4.31 -1.66 -3.44
N TYR A 82 -3.81 -1.61 -2.20
CA TYR A 82 -2.38 -1.48 -1.94
C TYR A 82 -1.57 -2.65 -2.50
N LYS A 83 -2.09 -3.88 -2.42
CA LYS A 83 -1.45 -5.06 -3.00
C LYS A 83 -1.33 -4.92 -4.53
N VAL A 84 -2.38 -4.50 -5.22
CA VAL A 84 -2.36 -4.28 -6.67
C VAL A 84 -1.40 -3.16 -7.05
N LEU A 85 -1.47 -2.01 -6.39
CA LEU A 85 -0.57 -0.89 -6.66
C LEU A 85 0.89 -1.25 -6.40
N ARG A 86 1.17 -2.07 -5.39
CA ARG A 86 2.51 -2.59 -5.14
C ARG A 86 2.98 -3.50 -6.27
N ARG A 87 2.13 -4.42 -6.74
CA ARG A 87 2.43 -5.31 -7.86
C ARG A 87 2.72 -4.54 -9.15
N ASN A 88 1.87 -3.56 -9.49
CA ASN A 88 2.05 -2.77 -10.72
C ASN A 88 3.35 -1.95 -10.71
N ARG A 89 3.77 -1.46 -9.53
CA ARG A 89 5.08 -0.80 -9.37
C ARG A 89 6.24 -1.76 -9.61
N VAL A 90 6.12 -2.99 -9.10
CA VAL A 90 7.13 -4.04 -9.27
C VAL A 90 7.21 -4.49 -10.73
N GLU A 91 6.08 -4.71 -11.41
CA GLU A 91 6.06 -5.08 -12.83
C GLU A 91 6.59 -3.95 -13.73
N SER A 92 6.22 -2.69 -13.46
CA SER A 92 6.75 -1.53 -14.19
C SER A 92 8.26 -1.39 -14.03
N TYR A 93 8.79 -1.72 -12.85
CA TYR A 93 10.23 -1.70 -12.60
C TYR A 93 10.98 -2.73 -13.46
N TYR A 94 10.50 -3.97 -13.56
CA TYR A 94 11.15 -4.99 -14.40
C TYR A 94 11.09 -4.65 -15.88
N ILE A 95 9.98 -4.08 -16.36
CA ILE A 95 9.85 -3.64 -17.76
C ILE A 95 10.83 -2.49 -18.07
N THR A 96 11.09 -1.60 -17.09
CA THR A 96 12.02 -0.48 -17.26
C THR A 96 13.49 -0.92 -17.22
N GLN A 97 13.83 -1.97 -16.46
CA GLN A 97 15.20 -2.52 -16.45
C GLN A 97 15.58 -3.23 -17.74
N ASP A 98 14.63 -3.86 -18.43
CA ASP A 98 14.90 -4.52 -19.72
C ASP A 98 15.14 -3.50 -20.86
N GLN A 99 14.73 -2.24 -20.66
CA GLN A 99 14.96 -1.13 -21.60
C GLN A 99 16.12 -0.20 -21.21
N SER A 100 16.80 -0.41 -20.08
CA SER A 100 17.87 0.51 -19.63
C SER A 100 19.25 0.27 -20.26
N VAL A 101 19.34 -0.46 -21.37
CA VAL A 101 20.44 -0.24 -22.32
C VAL A 101 19.98 0.88 -23.23
N LEU A 102 20.45 2.10 -22.92
CA LEU A 102 20.49 3.34 -23.72
C LEU A 102 19.91 4.54 -22.96
N VAL A 103 20.73 5.59 -22.93
CA VAL A 103 20.44 7.02 -22.66
C VAL A 103 20.83 7.57 -21.27
N ASP A 104 22.09 8.02 -21.27
CA ASP A 104 22.58 9.37 -20.92
C ASP A 104 22.77 9.78 -19.45
N GLU A 105 24.05 9.90 -19.11
CA GLU A 105 24.62 10.46 -17.90
C GLU A 105 24.46 12.00 -17.90
N SER A 106 23.44 12.54 -17.23
CA SER A 106 23.51 13.87 -16.60
C SER A 106 22.20 14.33 -15.96
N LYS A 107 22.26 14.51 -14.62
CA LYS A 107 21.51 15.44 -13.75
C LYS A 107 20.60 14.81 -12.69
N SER A 108 20.89 15.24 -11.47
CA SER A 108 20.25 14.92 -10.19
C SER A 108 20.46 13.48 -9.71
N PHE A 109 21.10 13.35 -8.56
CA PHE A 109 21.11 12.10 -7.80
C PHE A 109 19.68 11.87 -7.31
N ASP A 110 18.86 11.25 -8.15
CA ASP A 110 17.48 10.92 -7.84
C ASP A 110 17.49 9.65 -6.97
N LEU A 111 17.41 9.88 -5.67
CA LEU A 111 17.43 8.82 -4.64
C LEU A 111 16.32 7.78 -4.85
N ARG A 112 15.26 8.12 -5.60
CA ARG A 112 14.24 7.14 -6.02
C ARG A 112 14.84 6.09 -6.94
N VAL A 113 15.63 6.48 -7.93
CA VAL A 113 16.27 5.57 -8.90
C VAL A 113 17.31 4.67 -8.21
N THR A 114 18.07 5.20 -7.24
CA THR A 114 19.08 4.42 -6.52
C THR A 114 18.48 3.38 -5.56
N ILE A 115 17.38 3.71 -4.86
CA ILE A 115 16.65 2.72 -4.04
C ILE A 115 16.03 1.66 -4.92
N THR A 116 15.51 2.06 -6.08
CA THR A 116 14.98 1.16 -7.10
C THR A 116 16.06 0.20 -7.61
N SER A 117 17.30 0.63 -7.85
CA SER A 117 18.40 -0.26 -8.27
C SER A 117 18.93 -1.23 -7.20
N ALA A 118 18.56 -1.04 -5.92
CA ALA A 118 19.00 -1.87 -4.81
C ALA A 118 18.06 -3.04 -4.51
N ASP A 119 16.88 -3.14 -5.13
CA ASP A 119 15.98 -4.30 -5.04
C ASP A 119 16.53 -5.49 -5.87
N VAL A 120 17.73 -5.94 -5.51
CA VAL A 120 18.25 -7.25 -5.89
C VAL A 120 17.49 -8.27 -5.05
N PHE A 121 16.76 -9.14 -5.77
CA PHE A 121 16.15 -10.35 -5.25
C PHE A 121 17.16 -11.18 -4.46
N GLU A 122 17.09 -11.06 -3.15
CA GLU A 122 17.16 -12.22 -2.27
C GLU A 122 15.82 -12.29 -1.54
N GLU A 123 15.44 -13.49 -1.10
CA GLU A 123 14.31 -13.72 -0.21
C GLU A 123 14.62 -13.08 1.16
N VAL A 124 14.65 -11.76 1.17
CA VAL A 124 15.00 -10.98 2.34
C VAL A 124 13.77 -10.95 3.20
N HIS A 125 13.79 -11.70 4.31
CA HIS A 125 12.78 -11.57 5.34
C HIS A 125 12.65 -10.09 5.71
N VAL A 126 11.50 -9.53 5.35
CA VAL A 126 11.17 -8.11 5.54
C VAL A 126 11.39 -7.71 7.00
N GLU A 127 11.11 -8.64 7.92
CA GLU A 127 11.41 -8.51 9.35
C GLU A 127 12.88 -8.26 9.67
N ASP A 128 13.82 -8.92 8.99
CA ASP A 128 15.25 -8.76 9.24
C ASP A 128 15.81 -7.46 8.68
N VAL A 129 15.26 -6.98 7.55
CA VAL A 129 15.56 -5.63 7.04
C VAL A 129 15.05 -4.56 7.97
N TYR A 130 13.81 -4.69 8.45
CA TYR A 130 13.28 -3.75 9.43
C TYR A 130 14.09 -3.81 10.73
N ARG A 131 14.47 -4.99 11.21
CA ARG A 131 15.29 -5.14 12.42
C ARG A 131 16.65 -4.46 12.28
N ASP A 132 17.37 -4.71 11.19
CA ASP A 132 18.69 -4.09 10.94
C ASP A 132 18.55 -2.58 10.69
N LEU A 133 17.55 -2.14 9.93
CA LEU A 133 17.27 -0.72 9.71
C LEU A 133 16.95 0.00 11.02
N PHE A 134 16.07 -0.56 11.87
CA PHE A 134 15.73 0.00 13.16
C PHE A 134 16.95 0.04 14.09
N SER A 135 17.85 -0.95 14.05
CA SER A 135 19.08 -0.91 14.86
C SER A 135 19.97 0.29 14.52
N ARG A 136 19.95 0.75 13.26
CA ARG A 136 20.78 1.85 12.73
C ARG A 136 20.10 3.21 12.76
N CYS A 137 18.80 3.26 13.05
CA CYS A 137 18.02 4.50 13.10
C CYS A 137 18.02 5.12 14.51
N ASP A 138 18.10 6.45 14.56
CA ASP A 138 17.91 7.21 15.80
C ASP A 138 16.41 7.27 16.17
N SER A 139 16.11 7.81 17.35
CA SER A 139 14.74 7.82 17.85
C SER A 139 13.76 8.60 16.96
N ALA A 140 14.21 9.68 16.32
CA ALA A 140 13.34 10.50 15.45
C ALA A 140 13.10 9.80 14.10
N GLU A 141 14.13 9.16 13.55
CA GLU A 141 14.03 8.35 12.34
C GLU A 141 13.14 7.12 12.54
N LYS A 142 13.24 6.44 13.69
CA LYS A 142 12.35 5.32 14.06
C LYS A 142 10.89 5.77 14.11
N GLN A 143 10.61 6.89 14.78
CA GLN A 143 9.25 7.43 14.84
C GLN A 143 8.74 7.83 13.46
N PHE A 144 9.59 8.40 12.61
CA PHE A 144 9.25 8.68 11.22
C PHE A 144 8.87 7.40 10.45
N ILE A 145 9.65 6.32 10.58
CA ILE A 145 9.36 5.04 9.92
C ILE A 145 8.00 4.49 10.39
N VAL A 146 7.73 4.48 11.70
CA VAL A 146 6.44 4.00 12.23
C VAL A 146 5.28 4.84 11.68
N LEU A 147 5.35 6.16 11.84
CA LEU A 147 4.26 7.04 11.42
C LEU A 147 4.04 7.01 9.90
N ARG A 148 5.11 6.93 9.10
CA ARG A 148 5.00 7.01 7.64
C ARG A 148 4.73 5.65 6.99
N CYS A 149 5.40 4.59 7.43
CA CYS A 149 5.41 3.29 6.76
C CYS A 149 4.45 2.29 7.41
N LEU A 150 4.20 2.39 8.72
CA LEU A 150 3.27 1.48 9.41
C LEU A 150 1.87 2.09 9.52
N GLU A 151 1.79 3.38 9.88
CA GLU A 151 0.50 4.07 10.12
C GLU A 151 0.01 4.89 8.92
N ASP A 152 0.74 4.88 7.80
CA ASP A 152 0.48 5.61 6.55
C ASP A 152 0.09 7.10 6.74
N GLN A 153 0.67 7.75 7.75
CA GLN A 153 0.33 9.14 8.06
C GLN A 153 0.92 10.09 7.01
N PRO A 154 0.15 11.11 6.57
CA PRO A 154 0.66 12.12 5.66
C PRO A 154 1.68 13.03 6.37
N ILE A 155 2.63 13.59 5.61
CA ILE A 155 3.73 14.44 6.14
C ILE A 155 3.23 15.57 7.04
N LYS A 156 2.04 16.13 6.77
CA LYS A 156 1.42 17.15 7.61
C LYS A 156 1.10 16.64 9.02
N VAL A 157 0.52 15.45 9.14
CA VAL A 157 0.21 14.85 10.45
C VAL A 157 1.49 14.44 11.16
N ILE A 158 2.51 13.98 10.42
CA ILE A 158 3.83 13.67 10.99
C ILE A 158 4.50 14.92 11.57
N THR A 159 4.44 16.06 10.89
CA THR A 159 4.99 17.32 11.42
C THR A 159 4.32 17.75 12.72
N GLU A 160 3.00 17.59 12.80
CA GLU A 160 2.21 17.92 13.99
C GLU A 160 2.54 16.97 15.15
N ARG A 161 2.61 15.65 14.90
CA ARG A 161 2.93 14.64 15.91
C ARG A 161 4.36 14.70 16.44
N LEU A 162 5.33 15.00 15.57
CA LEU A 162 6.74 15.12 15.94
C LEU A 162 7.13 16.53 16.42
N GLY A 163 6.20 17.50 16.37
CA GLY A 163 6.46 18.89 16.76
C GLY A 163 7.56 19.56 15.93
N CYS A 164 7.75 19.16 14.67
CA CYS A 164 8.86 19.61 13.84
C CYS A 164 8.42 20.17 12.49
N SER A 165 9.30 20.93 11.84
CA SER A 165 8.99 21.53 10.54
C SER A 165 8.94 20.48 9.40
N LYS A 166 8.19 20.78 8.33
CA LYS A 166 8.17 19.94 7.11
C LYS A 166 9.58 19.65 6.59
N ARG A 167 10.47 20.66 6.63
CA ARG A 167 11.88 20.52 6.23
C ARG A 167 12.59 19.47 7.08
N HIS A 168 12.32 19.41 8.37
CA HIS A 168 12.89 18.40 9.26
C HIS A 168 12.39 16.99 8.90
N VAL A 169 11.09 16.83 8.66
CA VAL A 169 10.51 15.54 8.25
C VAL A 169 11.08 15.04 6.92
N TYR A 170 11.29 15.92 5.93
CA TYR A 170 11.98 15.53 4.70
C TYR A 170 13.42 15.10 4.94
N ARG A 171 14.14 15.76 5.86
CA ARG A 171 15.50 15.33 6.24
C ARG A 171 15.49 13.96 6.91
N LEU A 172 14.50 13.67 7.76
CA LEU A 172 14.35 12.33 8.34
C LEU A 172 14.10 11.28 7.26
N ARG A 173 13.20 11.56 6.30
CA ARG A 173 12.97 10.70 5.13
C ARG A 173 14.26 10.41 4.39
N ASP A 174 15.03 11.44 4.05
CA ASP A 174 16.25 11.29 3.25
C ASP A 174 17.33 10.50 4.00
N ARG A 175 17.44 10.70 5.32
CA ARG A 175 18.35 9.91 6.18
C ARG A 175 17.95 8.44 6.27
N VAL A 176 16.67 8.17 6.51
CA VAL A 176 16.14 6.80 6.55
C VAL A 176 16.38 6.11 5.21
N ALA A 177 16.10 6.78 4.10
CA ALA A 177 16.35 6.27 2.76
C ALA A 177 17.83 5.89 2.52
N LEU A 178 18.78 6.72 2.95
CA LEU A 178 20.21 6.40 2.89
C LEU A 178 20.57 5.17 3.74
N LYS A 179 19.88 4.95 4.87
CA LYS A 179 20.10 3.78 5.72
C LYS A 179 19.51 2.51 5.12
N VAL A 180 18.33 2.60 4.51
CA VAL A 180 17.71 1.50 3.76
C VAL A 180 18.65 1.02 2.65
N LEU A 181 19.22 1.93 1.87
CA LEU A 181 20.18 1.59 0.81
C LEU A 181 21.38 0.78 1.32
N ARG A 182 21.86 1.06 2.54
CA ARG A 182 22.98 0.31 3.13
C ARG A 182 22.59 -1.06 3.63
N VAL A 183 21.36 -1.21 4.12
CA VAL A 183 20.83 -2.50 4.61
C VAL A 183 20.51 -3.41 3.43
N VAL A 184 19.93 -2.87 2.37
CA VAL A 184 19.54 -3.63 1.17
C VAL A 184 20.74 -3.86 0.25
N GLY A 185 21.54 -2.83 -0.06
CA GLY A 185 22.71 -2.95 -0.94
C GLY A 185 23.99 -3.49 -0.28
N GLY A 186 23.94 -3.76 1.04
CA GLY A 186 25.07 -4.30 1.81
C GLY A 186 25.05 -5.82 1.96
N LYS A 187 23.99 -6.50 1.54
CA LYS A 187 23.95 -7.96 1.43
C LYS A 187 24.62 -8.34 0.09
N LYS A 188 25.86 -8.80 0.19
CA LYS A 188 26.62 -9.47 -0.88
C LYS A 188 27.16 -10.77 -0.33
#